data_AF-A0A7X6BI98-F1
#
_entry.id   AF-A0A7X6BI98-F1
#
_cell.length_a   1.000
_cell.length_b   1.000
_cell.length_c   1.000
_cell.angle_alpha   90.00
_cell.angle_beta   90.00
_cell.angle_gamma   90.00
#
_symmetry.space_group_name_H-M   'P 1'
#
loop_
_entity.id
_entity.type
_entity.pdbx_description
1 polymer ?
#
loop_
_entity_poly.entity_id
_entity_poly.type
_entity_poly.pdbx_seq_one_letter_code
_entity_poly.pdbx_strand_id
1 'polypeptide(L)'
;MALVLKDPGSALDYSVDWGLRYLTDDVLAESSWSVVPVESGGVTIDGSRFDELSATVNVSGGVPGKVYRLLNQITTSQGRHDSRSILVRVEVR
;
A
#
# COMPACT_ATOMS: atom_id res chain seq x y z
N MET A 1 10.56 -5.00 -2.59
CA MET A 1 9.50 -5.67 -1.81
C MET A 1 9.85 -5.54 -0.33
N ALA A 2 8.95 -4.98 0.48
CA ALA A 2 9.14 -4.81 1.92
C ALA A 2 8.17 -5.73 2.68
N LEU A 3 8.61 -6.29 3.80
CA LEU A 3 7.76 -7.03 4.75
C LEU A 3 7.64 -6.20 6.02
N VAL A 4 6.40 -5.94 6.45
CA VAL A 4 6.07 -5.16 7.65
C VAL A 4 5.16 -5.96 8.56
N LEU A 5 5.25 -5.69 9.86
CA LEU A 5 4.43 -6.32 10.89
C LEU A 5 3.31 -5.38 11.31
N LYS A 6 2.11 -5.94 11.49
CA LYS A 6 0.91 -5.20 11.88
C LYS A 6 0.15 -5.95 12.98
N ASP A 7 -0.31 -5.20 13.98
CA ASP A 7 -1.31 -5.70 14.92
C ASP A 7 -2.72 -5.57 14.32
N PRO A 8 -3.60 -6.59 14.44
CA PRO A 8 -4.98 -6.57 13.95
C PRO A 8 -5.81 -5.38 14.43
N GLY A 9 -5.60 -4.95 15.69
CA GLY A 9 -6.37 -3.88 16.33
C GLY A 9 -5.85 -2.48 16.02
N SER A 10 -4.68 -2.36 15.37
CA SER A 10 -4.12 -1.08 14.98
C SER A 10 -4.66 -0.63 13.62
N ALA A 11 -4.69 0.66 13.34
CA ALA A 11 -4.78 1.22 11.99
C ALA A 11 -3.40 1.78 11.64
N LEU A 12 -2.83 1.42 10.49
CA LEU A 12 -1.48 1.82 10.08
C LEU A 12 -1.49 2.45 8.69
N ASP A 13 -0.69 3.49 8.52
CA ASP A 13 -0.39 4.11 7.24
C ASP A 13 0.83 3.43 6.60
N TYR A 14 0.68 3.01 5.36
CA TYR A 14 1.78 2.52 4.53
C TYR A 14 1.98 3.42 3.33
N SER A 15 3.20 3.87 3.11
CA SER A 15 3.55 4.71 1.97
C SER A 15 4.56 4.05 1.04
N VAL A 16 4.44 4.38 -0.24
CA VAL A 16 5.43 4.09 -1.27
C VAL A 16 5.92 5.41 -1.81
N ASP A 17 7.21 5.67 -1.61
CA ASP A 17 7.91 6.79 -2.22
C ASP A 17 8.34 6.41 -3.64
N TRP A 18 7.76 7.10 -4.62
CA TRP A 18 8.05 6.98 -6.05
C TRP A 18 9.02 8.08 -6.52
N GLY A 19 9.20 9.16 -5.76
CA GLY A 19 10.18 10.20 -6.06
C GLY A 19 11.62 9.73 -5.85
N LEU A 20 11.86 8.87 -4.87
CA LEU A 20 13.20 8.37 -4.59
C LEU A 20 13.73 7.48 -5.73
N ARG A 21 14.56 8.07 -6.60
CA ARG A 21 15.29 7.43 -7.71
C ARG A 21 14.41 6.83 -8.82
N TYR A 22 13.13 7.18 -8.90
CA TYR A 22 12.26 6.71 -9.97
C TYR A 22 11.64 7.87 -10.76
N LEU A 23 10.98 8.81 -10.09
CA LEU A 23 10.42 9.99 -10.73
C LEU A 23 11.36 11.19 -10.58
N THR A 24 12.19 11.44 -11.59
CA THR A 24 13.08 12.62 -11.63
C THR A 24 12.41 13.84 -12.26
N ASP A 25 11.59 13.64 -13.30
CA ASP A 25 10.88 14.69 -14.07
C ASP A 25 9.44 14.25 -14.42
N ASP A 26 8.86 13.39 -13.60
CA ASP A 26 7.54 12.81 -13.79
C ASP A 26 6.80 12.86 -12.44
N VAL A 27 5.48 12.81 -12.46
CA VAL A 27 4.66 12.90 -11.24
C VAL A 27 3.53 11.88 -11.30
N LEU A 28 3.05 11.45 -10.13
CA LEU A 28 1.86 10.62 -10.05
C LEU A 28 0.65 11.42 -10.54
N ALA A 29 -0.06 10.88 -11.51
CA ALA A 29 -1.36 11.36 -11.95
C ALA A 29 -2.49 10.58 -11.27
N GLU A 30 -2.29 9.27 -11.07
CA GLU A 30 -3.25 8.38 -10.43
C GLU A 30 -2.54 7.35 -9.56
N SER A 31 -3.22 6.93 -8.49
CA SER A 31 -2.78 5.84 -7.61
C SER A 31 -3.99 5.06 -7.10
N SER A 32 -3.92 3.74 -7.22
CA SER A 32 -4.92 2.80 -6.71
C SER A 32 -4.27 1.76 -5.80
N TRP A 33 -4.99 1.34 -4.77
CA TRP A 33 -4.53 0.36 -3.79
C TRP A 33 -5.47 -0.83 -3.74
N SER A 34 -4.91 -2.03 -3.62
CA SER A 34 -5.65 -3.28 -3.41
C SER A 34 -4.98 -4.18 -2.38
N VAL A 35 -5.78 -5.01 -1.71
CA VAL A 35 -5.34 -6.01 -0.73
C VAL A 35 -5.62 -7.40 -1.29
N VAL A 36 -4.65 -8.31 -1.14
CA VAL A 36 -4.82 -9.74 -1.43
C VAL A 36 -4.19 -10.58 -0.30
N PRO A 37 -4.86 -11.61 0.25
CA PRO A 37 -6.22 -12.06 -0.07
C PRO A 37 -7.30 -11.14 0.51
N VAL A 38 -8.48 -11.12 -0.14
CA VAL A 38 -9.70 -10.54 0.42
C VAL A 38 -10.43 -11.65 1.17
N GLU A 39 -10.54 -11.51 2.49
CA GLU A 39 -11.22 -12.48 3.35
C GLU A 39 -11.98 -11.77 4.47
N SER A 40 -12.95 -12.45 5.08
CA SER A 40 -13.69 -11.90 6.22
C SER A 40 -12.76 -11.68 7.41
N GLY A 41 -12.76 -10.47 7.97
CA GLY A 41 -11.82 -10.07 9.02
C GLY A 41 -10.37 -9.86 8.53
N GLY A 42 -10.14 -9.93 7.21
CA GLY A 42 -8.85 -9.61 6.60
C GLY A 42 -8.50 -8.12 6.68
N VAL A 43 -7.35 -7.76 6.12
CA VAL A 43 -6.94 -6.35 6.07
C VAL A 43 -7.88 -5.56 5.16
N THR A 44 -8.36 -4.42 5.65
CA THR A 44 -9.22 -3.49 4.91
C THR A 44 -8.48 -2.20 4.62
N ILE A 45 -8.77 -1.59 3.48
CA ILE A 45 -8.30 -0.23 3.14
C ILE A 45 -9.38 0.74 3.62
N ASP A 46 -9.05 1.57 4.60
CA ASP A 46 -9.98 2.55 5.16
C ASP A 46 -9.90 3.88 4.40
N GLY A 47 -8.75 4.13 3.75
CA GLY A 47 -8.56 5.29 2.89
C GLY A 47 -7.22 5.24 2.18
N SER A 48 -7.07 6.02 1.12
CA SER A 48 -5.78 6.23 0.48
C SER A 48 -5.66 7.67 -0.03
N ARG A 49 -4.43 8.14 -0.12
CA ARG A 49 -4.07 9.46 -0.64
C ARG A 49 -2.77 9.34 -1.41
N PHE A 50 -2.55 10.22 -2.37
CA PHE A 50 -1.27 10.34 -3.04
C PHE A 50 -0.96 11.82 -3.28
N ASP A 51 0.33 12.13 -3.40
CA ASP A 51 0.86 13.40 -3.87
C ASP A 51 1.67 13.15 -5.14
N GLU A 52 2.41 14.16 -5.61
CA GLU A 52 3.18 14.10 -6.85
C GLU A 52 4.23 12.98 -6.86
N LEU A 53 4.74 12.56 -5.70
CA LEU A 53 5.88 11.67 -5.57
C LEU A 53 5.63 10.46 -4.66
N SER A 54 4.52 10.41 -3.94
CA SER A 54 4.25 9.37 -2.96
C SER A 54 2.79 8.93 -2.95
N ALA A 55 2.56 7.65 -2.69
CA ALA A 55 1.23 7.10 -2.48
C ALA A 55 1.15 6.50 -1.08
N THR A 56 0.09 6.83 -0.33
CA THR A 56 -0.14 6.35 1.04
C THR A 56 -1.51 5.68 1.15
N VAL A 57 -1.56 4.54 1.85
CA VAL A 57 -2.78 3.81 2.16
C VAL A 57 -2.91 3.61 3.67
N ASN A 58 -4.10 3.86 4.21
CA ASN A 58 -4.46 3.54 5.58
C ASN A 58 -5.17 2.18 5.59
N VAL A 59 -4.68 1.26 6.43
CA VAL A 59 -5.26 -0.07 6.56
C VAL A 59 -5.47 -0.50 8.00
N SER A 60 -6.59 -1.16 8.25
CA SER A 60 -6.97 -1.74 9.54
C SER A 60 -7.36 -3.21 9.41
N GLY A 61 -7.63 -3.84 10.55
CA GLY A 61 -8.00 -5.25 10.62
C GLY A 61 -6.86 -6.19 10.25
N GLY A 62 -7.24 -7.40 9.85
CA GLY A 62 -6.32 -8.49 9.53
C GLY A 62 -6.45 -9.67 10.49
N VAL A 63 -6.26 -10.88 9.96
CA VAL A 63 -6.31 -12.11 10.74
C VAL A 63 -4.90 -12.46 11.25
N PRO A 64 -4.69 -12.67 12.57
CA PRO A 64 -3.41 -13.12 13.11
C PRO A 64 -2.84 -14.35 12.39
N GLY A 65 -1.54 -14.32 12.13
CA GLY A 65 -0.81 -15.38 11.42
C GLY A 65 -0.97 -15.35 9.90
N LYS A 66 -1.75 -14.41 9.34
CA LYS A 66 -1.88 -14.23 7.88
C LYS A 66 -0.92 -13.18 7.34
N VAL A 67 -0.62 -13.32 6.05
CA VAL A 67 0.15 -12.34 5.28
C VAL A 67 -0.76 -11.78 4.18
N TYR A 68 -0.85 -10.46 4.14
CA TYR A 68 -1.57 -9.71 3.14
C TYR A 68 -0.58 -8.99 2.24
N ARG A 69 -0.93 -8.83 0.98
CA ARG A 69 -0.19 -8.03 0.01
C ARG A 69 -0.98 -6.78 -0.30
N LEU A 70 -0.43 -5.63 0.07
CA LEU A 70 -0.88 -4.33 -0.41
C LEU A 70 -0.21 -4.09 -1.76
N LEU A 71 -1.01 -3.92 -2.80
CA LEU A 71 -0.54 -3.58 -4.14
C LEU A 71 -0.95 -2.15 -4.45
N ASN A 72 0.04 -1.29 -4.67
CA ASN A 72 -0.16 0.03 -5.24
C ASN A 72 0.08 -0.03 -6.75
N GLN A 73 -0.88 0.47 -7.53
CA GLN A 73 -0.75 0.67 -8.97
C GLN A 73 -0.85 2.15 -9.24
N ILE A 74 0.11 2.70 -10.00
CA ILE A 74 0.16 4.12 -10.33
C ILE A 74 0.11 4.33 -11.83
N THR A 75 -0.39 5.50 -12.21
CA THR A 75 -0.22 6.09 -13.53
C THR A 75 0.48 7.44 -13.36
N THR A 76 1.52 7.69 -14.14
CA THR A 76 2.24 8.98 -14.12
C THR A 76 1.65 9.97 -15.11
N SER A 77 1.97 11.26 -14.97
CA SER A 77 1.49 12.30 -15.89
C SER A 77 2.03 12.13 -17.32
N GLN A 78 3.17 11.46 -17.48
CA GLN A 78 3.70 11.05 -18.78
C GLN A 78 3.08 9.76 -19.33
N GLY A 79 2.08 9.18 -18.65
CA GLY A 79 1.35 7.99 -19.08
C GLY A 79 2.07 6.66 -18.78
N ARG A 80 3.05 6.64 -17.87
CA ARG A 80 3.69 5.39 -17.44
C ARG A 80 2.83 4.69 -16.40
N HIS A 81 2.77 3.37 -16.48
CA HIS A 81 2.09 2.55 -15.47
C HIS A 81 3.12 1.71 -14.73
N ASP A 82 3.07 1.72 -13.40
CA ASP A 82 3.94 0.90 -12.56
C ASP A 82 3.16 0.39 -11.34
N SER A 83 3.66 -0.66 -10.71
CA SER A 83 3.06 -1.23 -9.51
C SER A 83 4.11 -1.67 -8.49
N ARG A 84 3.84 -1.41 -7.22
CA ARG A 84 4.68 -1.83 -6.10
C ARG A 84 3.86 -2.50 -5.04
N SER A 85 4.47 -3.50 -4.39
CA SER A 85 3.81 -4.27 -3.35
C SER A 85 4.54 -4.22 -2.02
N ILE A 86 3.74 -4.20 -0.95
CA ILE A 86 4.15 -4.30 0.45
C ILE A 86 3.49 -5.54 1.03
N LEU A 87 4.28 -6.41 1.66
CA LEU A 87 3.78 -7.56 2.39
C LEU A 87 3.55 -7.17 3.84
N VAL A 88 2.32 -7.35 4.33
CA VAL A 88 1.90 -7.07 5.70
C VAL A 88 1.63 -8.40 6.38
N ARG A 89 2.45 -8.76 7.36
CA ARG A 89 2.20 -9.93 8.22
C ARG A 89 1.47 -9.45 9.47
N VAL A 90 0.33 -10.06 9.74
CA VAL A 90 -0.52 -9.71 10.88
C VAL A 90 -0.19 -10.64 12.04
N GLU A 91 0.20 -10.08 13.18
CA GLU A 91 0.52 -10.81 14.40
C GLU A 91 -0.03 -10.07 15.62
N VAL A 92 -0.55 -10.81 16.59
CA VAL A 92 -0.95 -10.22 17.88
C VAL A 92 0.32 -9.85 18.62
N ARG A 93 0.44 -8.59 19.02
CA ARG A 93 1.60 -8.10 19.77
C ARG A 93 1.36 -8.08 21.28
#